data_AF-A0A9X9F0W4-F1
#
_entry.id   AF-A0A9X9F0W4-F1
#
_cell.length_a   1.000
_cell.length_b   1.000
_cell.length_c   1.000
_cell.angle_alpha   90.00
_cell.angle_beta   90.00
_cell.angle_gamma   90.00
#
_symmetry.space_group_name_H-M   'P 1'
#
loop_
_entity.id
_entity.type
_entity.pdbx_description
1 polymer ?
#
loop_
_entity_poly.entity_id
_entity_poly.type
_entity_poly.pdbx_seq_one_letter_code
_entity_poly.pdbx_strand_id
1 'polypeptide(L)'
;MYAVSQEDVELMLIEDPLRNQKNLGIIAITLATRYAIEGNLPPDIAFAHSILYIQTLEQLDNVESVKRLSGDALRTFADRVKEYNAKKYSYAVTTCIKHINKNVYDGISLNELANHLEITPTYLSKLF
;
A
#
# COMPACT_ATOMS: atom_id res chain seq x y z
N MET A 1 -24.91 -11.56 -24.67
CA MET A 1 -23.70 -11.39 -23.86
C MET A 1 -22.54 -11.77 -24.77
N TYR A 2 -21.90 -10.79 -25.42
CA TYR A 2 -20.76 -11.08 -26.31
C TYR A 2 -19.56 -11.43 -25.42
N ALA A 3 -19.11 -12.68 -25.48
CA ALA A 3 -17.87 -13.09 -24.85
C ALA A 3 -16.73 -12.54 -25.71
N VAL A 4 -16.03 -11.53 -25.19
CA VAL A 4 -14.83 -10.98 -25.81
C VAL A 4 -13.77 -12.07 -25.80
N SER A 5 -13.20 -12.41 -26.97
CA SER A 5 -12.17 -13.45 -27.06
C SER A 5 -10.82 -12.92 -26.58
N GLN A 6 -9.91 -13.82 -26.17
CA GLN A 6 -8.60 -13.43 -25.64
C GLN A 6 -7.74 -12.70 -26.70
N GLU A 7 -7.90 -13.06 -27.99
CA GLU A 7 -7.29 -12.33 -29.11
C GLU A 7 -7.86 -10.91 -29.27
N ASP A 8 -9.17 -10.71 -29.06
CA ASP A 8 -9.78 -9.37 -29.12
C ASP A 8 -9.27 -8.45 -28.00
N VAL A 9 -9.04 -9.01 -26.80
CA VAL A 9 -8.42 -8.28 -25.68
C VAL A 9 -6.97 -7.90 -26.03
N GLU A 10 -6.22 -8.82 -26.62
CA GLU A 10 -4.82 -8.58 -27.00
C GLU A 10 -4.72 -7.53 -28.12
N LEU A 11 -5.61 -7.57 -29.11
CA LEU A 11 -5.71 -6.57 -30.19
C LEU A 11 -6.12 -5.20 -29.66
N MET A 12 -7.11 -5.11 -28.76
CA MET A 12 -7.51 -3.84 -28.13
C MET A 12 -6.38 -3.21 -27.30
N LEU A 13 -5.53 -4.02 -26.68
CA LEU A 13 -4.36 -3.53 -25.91
C LEU A 13 -3.24 -3.00 -26.82
N ILE A 14 -3.21 -3.40 -28.10
CA ILE A 14 -2.22 -2.95 -29.08
C ILE A 14 -2.67 -1.63 -29.76
N GLU A 15 -3.98 -1.42 -29.94
CA GLU A 15 -4.51 -0.24 -30.66
C GLU A 15 -4.33 1.10 -29.91
N ASP A 16 -4.25 1.09 -28.58
CA ASP A 16 -3.94 2.29 -27.78
C ASP A 16 -2.76 2.05 -26.82
N PRO A 17 -1.51 2.26 -27.31
CA PRO A 17 -0.31 2.08 -26.51
C PRO A 17 -0.29 2.95 -25.25
N LEU A 18 -0.91 4.14 -25.29
CA LEU A 18 -0.98 5.04 -24.14
C LEU A 18 -1.94 4.47 -23.09
N ARG A 19 -3.15 4.06 -23.49
CA ARG A 19 -4.11 3.45 -22.56
C ARG A 19 -3.58 2.15 -21.98
N ASN A 20 -2.94 1.30 -22.79
CA ASN A 20 -2.30 0.09 -22.31
C ASN A 20 -1.22 0.41 -21.26
N GLN A 21 -0.35 1.38 -21.54
CA GLN A 21 0.68 1.79 -20.59
C GLN A 21 0.07 2.38 -19.30
N LYS A 22 -1.03 3.13 -19.39
CA LYS A 22 -1.77 3.63 -18.22
C LYS A 22 -2.32 2.49 -17.37
N ASN A 23 -2.96 1.51 -18.00
CA ASN A 23 -3.47 0.32 -17.32
C ASN A 23 -2.35 -0.43 -16.57
N LEU A 24 -1.20 -0.63 -17.21
CA LEU A 24 -0.02 -1.23 -16.56
C LEU A 24 0.47 -0.40 -15.37
N GLY A 25 0.49 0.92 -15.50
CA GLY A 25 0.87 1.81 -14.39
C GLY A 25 -0.10 1.74 -13.21
N ILE A 26 -1.41 1.70 -13.46
CA ILE A 26 -2.44 1.52 -12.41
C ILE A 26 -2.27 0.17 -11.70
N ILE A 27 -2.04 -0.91 -12.45
CA ILE A 27 -1.76 -2.23 -11.88
C ILE A 27 -0.52 -2.18 -10.98
N ALA A 28 0.56 -1.55 -11.47
CA ALA A 28 1.79 -1.41 -10.70
C ALA A 28 1.59 -0.62 -9.40
N ILE A 29 0.89 0.53 -9.46
CA ILE A 29 0.56 1.35 -8.28
C ILE A 29 -0.31 0.56 -7.30
N THR A 30 -1.29 -0.20 -7.79
CA THR A 30 -2.19 -1.02 -6.96
C THR A 30 -1.40 -2.09 -6.19
N LEU A 31 -0.50 -2.80 -6.89
CA LEU A 31 0.37 -3.80 -6.26
C LEU A 31 1.32 -3.17 -5.25
N ALA A 32 1.93 -2.04 -5.59
CA ALA A 32 2.82 -1.30 -4.70
C ALA A 32 2.11 -0.83 -3.44
N THR A 33 0.86 -0.36 -3.57
CA THR A 33 0.01 0.03 -2.43
C THR A 33 -0.19 -1.15 -1.48
N ARG A 34 -0.57 -2.32 -2.01
CA ARG A 34 -0.77 -3.54 -1.22
C ARG A 34 0.50 -3.97 -0.50
N TYR A 35 1.62 -4.05 -1.23
CA TYR A 35 2.90 -4.46 -0.64
C TYR A 35 3.48 -3.43 0.33
N ALA A 36 3.18 -2.15 0.15
CA ALA A 36 3.56 -1.12 1.11
C ALA A 36 2.81 -1.30 2.44
N ILE A 37 1.52 -1.61 2.40
CA ILE A 37 0.71 -1.92 3.59
C ILE A 37 1.25 -3.17 4.29
N GLU A 38 1.52 -4.24 3.54
CA GLU A 38 2.17 -5.45 4.08
C GLU A 38 3.57 -5.13 4.66
N GLY A 39 4.26 -4.15 4.08
CA GLY A 39 5.53 -3.59 4.55
C GLY A 39 5.42 -2.64 5.74
N ASN A 40 4.30 -2.62 6.46
CA ASN A 40 4.00 -1.75 7.62
C ASN A 40 3.76 -0.26 7.31
N LEU A 41 3.59 0.15 6.04
CA LEU A 41 3.11 1.50 5.76
C LEU A 41 1.63 1.62 6.16
N PRO A 42 1.20 2.66 6.90
CA PRO A 42 -0.21 2.84 7.25
C PRO A 42 -1.13 2.89 6.02
N PRO A 43 -2.28 2.18 6.04
CA PRO A 43 -3.18 2.11 4.89
C PRO A 43 -3.70 3.46 4.40
N ASP A 44 -4.04 4.37 5.31
CA ASP A 44 -4.47 5.74 5.00
C ASP A 44 -3.42 6.49 4.17
N ILE A 45 -2.15 6.40 4.55
CA ILE A 45 -1.03 6.99 3.81
C ILE A 45 -0.86 6.30 2.46
N ALA A 46 -0.88 4.96 2.44
CA ALA A 46 -0.68 4.18 1.22
C ALA A 46 -1.78 4.47 0.18
N PHE A 47 -3.05 4.50 0.59
CA PHE A 47 -4.18 4.81 -0.30
C PHE A 47 -4.17 6.26 -0.76
N ALA A 48 -3.81 7.23 0.10
CA ALA A 48 -3.67 8.63 -0.31
C ALA A 48 -2.64 8.79 -1.45
N HIS A 49 -1.48 8.12 -1.33
CA HIS A 49 -0.48 8.10 -2.41
C HIS A 49 -1.00 7.41 -3.66
N SER A 50 -1.66 6.26 -3.51
CA SER A 50 -2.24 5.51 -4.63
C SER A 50 -3.19 6.36 -5.48
N ILE A 51 -4.14 7.04 -4.81
CA ILE A 51 -5.10 7.93 -5.46
C ILE A 51 -4.39 9.07 -6.20
N LEU A 52 -3.45 9.75 -5.55
CA LEU A 52 -2.71 10.85 -6.16
C LEU A 52 -1.97 10.40 -7.42
N TYR A 53 -1.25 9.27 -7.35
CA TYR A 53 -0.48 8.77 -8.49
C TYR A 53 -1.39 8.30 -9.63
N ILE A 54 -2.49 7.60 -9.34
CA ILE A 54 -3.46 7.17 -10.37
C ILE A 54 -4.10 8.38 -11.05
N GLN A 55 -4.53 9.39 -10.28
CA GLN A 55 -5.11 10.62 -10.84
C GLN A 55 -4.11 11.36 -11.74
N THR A 56 -2.87 11.51 -11.27
CA THR A 56 -1.81 12.16 -12.06
C THR A 56 -1.49 11.36 -13.32
N LEU A 57 -1.42 10.03 -13.20
CA LEU A 57 -1.13 9.13 -14.31
C LEU A 57 -2.21 9.18 -15.40
N GLU A 58 -3.48 9.26 -15.01
CA GLU A 58 -4.60 9.36 -15.95
C GLU A 58 -4.58 10.67 -16.75
N GLN A 59 -3.98 11.74 -16.22
CA GLN A 59 -3.84 13.04 -16.90
C GLN A 59 -2.70 13.11 -17.92
N LEU A 60 -1.80 12.11 -17.95
CA LEU A 60 -0.67 12.10 -18.87
C LEU A 60 -1.09 11.74 -20.30
N ASP A 61 -0.39 12.31 -21.28
CA ASP A 61 -0.72 12.23 -22.71
C ASP A 61 0.32 11.45 -23.54
N ASN A 62 1.36 10.90 -22.90
CA ASN A 62 2.42 10.15 -23.57
C ASN A 62 2.95 8.99 -22.72
N VAL A 63 3.32 7.92 -23.42
CA VAL A 63 3.77 6.64 -22.84
C VAL A 63 4.97 6.81 -21.91
N GLU A 64 5.95 7.63 -22.29
CA GLU A 64 7.18 7.81 -21.52
C GLU A 64 6.93 8.49 -20.18
N SER A 65 6.07 9.50 -20.15
CA SER A 65 5.68 10.16 -18.90
C SER A 65 4.93 9.21 -17.98
N VAL A 66 4.07 8.33 -18.52
CA VAL A 66 3.38 7.30 -17.73
C VAL A 66 4.37 6.32 -17.13
N LYS A 67 5.37 5.86 -17.90
CA LYS A 67 6.43 4.98 -17.41
C LYS A 67 7.25 5.63 -16.30
N ARG A 68 7.69 6.87 -16.50
CA ARG A 68 8.46 7.64 -15.51
C ARG A 68 7.67 7.78 -14.20
N LEU A 69 6.42 8.25 -14.28
CA LEU A 69 5.57 8.42 -13.09
C LEU A 69 5.30 7.08 -12.38
N SER A 70 5.12 5.98 -13.14
CA SER A 70 4.96 4.65 -12.56
C SER A 70 6.21 4.24 -11.78
N GLY A 71 7.40 4.49 -12.32
CA GLY A 71 8.68 4.27 -11.62
C GLY A 71 8.83 5.12 -10.36
N ASP A 72 8.47 6.41 -10.44
CA ASP A 72 8.49 7.34 -9.30
C ASP A 72 7.52 6.89 -8.19
N ALA A 73 6.35 6.40 -8.56
CA ALA A 73 5.38 5.85 -7.62
C ALA A 73 5.95 4.63 -6.88
N LEU A 74 6.50 3.65 -7.61
CA LEU A 74 7.10 2.46 -7.01
C LEU A 74 8.24 2.81 -6.05
N ARG A 75 9.13 3.72 -6.45
CA ARG A 75 10.21 4.21 -5.60
C ARG A 75 9.68 4.90 -4.34
N THR A 76 8.67 5.76 -4.49
CA THR A 76 8.06 6.46 -3.37
C THR A 76 7.44 5.49 -2.36
N PHE A 77 6.71 4.47 -2.81
CA PHE A 77 6.20 3.43 -1.91
C PHE A 77 7.33 2.71 -1.16
N ALA A 78 8.40 2.33 -1.86
CA ALA A 78 9.55 1.67 -1.23
C ALA A 78 10.27 2.58 -0.20
N ASP A 79 10.48 3.85 -0.53
CA ASP A 79 11.10 4.82 0.37
C ASP A 79 10.22 5.07 1.61
N ARG A 80 8.91 5.21 1.44
CA ARG A 80 7.97 5.37 2.58
C ARG A 80 7.92 4.16 3.49
N VAL A 81 7.95 2.95 2.92
CA VAL A 81 8.06 1.70 3.70
C VAL A 81 9.36 1.71 4.51
N LYS A 82 10.48 2.03 3.88
CA LYS A 82 11.79 2.10 4.56
C LYS A 82 11.79 3.13 5.69
N GLU A 83 11.29 4.34 5.43
CA GLU A 83 11.19 5.41 6.43
C GLU A 83 10.31 5.01 7.61
N TYR A 84 9.17 4.37 7.35
CA TYR A 84 8.25 3.95 8.40
C TYR A 84 8.84 2.83 9.26
N ASN A 85 9.55 1.88 8.65
CA ASN A 85 10.25 0.82 9.38
C ASN A 85 11.52 1.31 10.10
N ALA A 86 12.10 2.44 9.69
CA ALA A 86 13.24 3.04 10.38
C ALA A 86 12.85 3.65 11.73
N LYS A 87 11.56 3.90 11.99
CA LYS A 87 11.05 4.29 13.32
C LYS A 87 11.26 3.11 14.27
N LYS A 88 12.29 3.22 15.13
CA LYS A 88 12.64 2.18 16.12
C LYS A 88 11.63 2.17 17.27
N TYR A 89 10.51 1.49 17.08
CA TYR A 89 9.69 1.04 18.19
C TYR A 89 10.24 -0.28 18.74
N SER A 90 10.07 -0.53 20.03
CA SER A 90 10.39 -1.84 20.61
C SER A 90 9.52 -2.92 19.94
N TYR A 91 9.95 -4.18 20.00
CA TYR A 91 9.16 -5.31 19.49
C TYR A 91 7.74 -5.32 20.07
N ALA A 92 7.61 -5.05 21.37
CA ALA A 92 6.33 -4.97 22.06
C ALA A 92 5.45 -3.83 21.51
N VAL A 93 5.99 -2.62 21.33
CA VAL A 93 5.25 -1.48 20.79
C VAL A 93 4.84 -1.74 19.34
N THR A 94 5.72 -2.28 18.52
CA THR A 94 5.42 -2.61 17.11
C THR A 94 4.32 -3.66 17.01
N THR A 95 4.36 -4.68 17.86
CA THR A 95 3.37 -5.76 17.89
C THR A 95 2.02 -5.24 18.40
N CYS A 96 2.00 -4.38 19.41
CA CYS A 96 0.78 -3.71 19.85
C CYS A 96 0.17 -2.84 18.75
N ILE A 97 0.97 -2.01 18.07
CA ILE A 97 0.49 -1.18 16.96
C ILE A 97 -0.12 -2.04 15.85
N LYS A 98 0.53 -3.17 15.50
CA LYS A 98 -0.01 -4.13 14.52
C LYS A 98 -1.35 -4.73 14.98
N HIS A 99 -1.44 -5.13 16.24
CA HIS A 99 -2.65 -5.72 16.81
C HIS A 99 -3.80 -4.72 16.84
N ILE A 100 -3.51 -3.45 17.21
CA ILE A 100 -4.47 -2.35 17.18
C ILE A 100 -4.97 -2.10 15.75
N ASN A 101 -4.06 -1.99 14.79
CA ASN A 101 -4.43 -1.75 13.39
C ASN A 101 -5.21 -2.90 12.75
N LYS A 102 -5.06 -4.14 13.25
CA LYS A 102 -5.82 -5.29 12.76
C LYS A 102 -7.24 -5.33 13.31
N ASN A 103 -7.45 -4.84 14.53
CA ASN A 103 -8.69 -4.98 15.28
C ASN A 103 -9.34 -3.61 15.60
N VAL A 104 -9.21 -2.62 14.70
CA VAL A 104 -9.64 -1.22 14.94
C VAL A 104 -11.14 -1.10 15.28
N TYR A 105 -11.96 -2.04 14.81
CA TYR A 105 -13.41 -2.06 15.05
C TYR A 105 -13.82 -2.92 16.24
N ASP A 106 -12.89 -3.70 16.82
CA ASP A 106 -13.13 -4.52 17.99
C ASP A 106 -12.60 -3.79 19.23
N GLY A 107 -13.25 -3.96 20.38
CA GLY A 107 -12.79 -3.36 21.63
C GLY A 107 -11.50 -4.01 22.10
N ILE A 108 -10.39 -3.28 22.10
CA ILE A 108 -9.08 -3.79 22.55
C ILE A 108 -8.80 -3.31 23.97
N SER A 109 -8.46 -4.23 24.87
CA SER A 109 -8.04 -3.87 26.24
C SER A 109 -6.53 -3.91 26.42
N LEU A 110 -6.00 -3.08 27.33
CA LEU A 110 -4.58 -3.12 27.71
C LEU A 110 -4.16 -4.50 28.24
N ASN A 111 -5.04 -5.17 28.98
CA ASN A 111 -4.79 -6.50 29.53
C ASN A 111 -4.66 -7.56 28.42
N GLU A 112 -5.49 -7.47 27.39
CA GLU A 112 -5.43 -8.37 26.25
C GLU A 112 -4.12 -8.25 25.48
N LEU A 113 -3.68 -7.01 25.19
CA LEU A 113 -2.39 -6.75 24.55
C LEU A 113 -1.21 -7.22 25.41
N ALA A 114 -1.27 -6.98 26.72
CA ALA A 114 -0.23 -7.39 27.65
C ALA A 114 -0.12 -8.92 27.75
N ASN A 115 -1.27 -9.62 27.81
CA ASN A 115 -1.34 -11.08 27.80
C ASN A 115 -0.80 -11.67 26.49
N HIS A 116 -1.15 -11.08 25.34
CA HIS A 116 -0.64 -11.51 24.02
C HIS A 116 0.89 -11.36 23.90
N LEU A 117 1.48 -10.44 24.66
CA LEU A 117 2.92 -10.16 24.67
C LEU A 117 3.66 -10.81 25.85
N GLU A 118 2.96 -11.53 26.73
CA GLU A 118 3.51 -12.13 27.96
C GLU A 118 4.22 -11.11 28.87
N ILE A 119 3.70 -9.87 28.93
CA ILE A 119 4.22 -8.78 29.78
C ILE A 119 3.13 -8.24 30.70
N THR A 120 3.52 -7.45 31.71
CA THR A 120 2.54 -6.81 32.60
C THR A 120 1.88 -5.60 31.92
N PRO A 121 0.58 -5.34 32.16
CA PRO A 121 -0.10 -4.14 31.66
C PRO A 121 0.61 -2.85 32.05
N THR A 122 1.17 -2.79 33.27
CA THR A 122 1.94 -1.65 33.78
C THR A 122 3.23 -1.42 33.00
N TYR A 123 3.93 -2.50 32.63
CA TYR A 123 5.13 -2.40 31.80
C TYR A 123 4.79 -1.96 30.38
N LEU A 124 3.73 -2.54 29.80
CA LEU A 124 3.23 -2.15 28.48
C LEU A 124 2.85 -0.66 28.42
N SER A 125 2.14 -0.16 29.44
CA SER A 125 1.78 1.25 29.53
C SER A 125 2.97 2.20 29.62
N LYS A 126 4.15 1.75 30.06
CA LYS A 126 5.37 2.57 30.11
C LYS A 126 6.14 2.59 28.78
N LEU A 127 5.82 1.68 27.86
CA LEU A 127 6.47 1.59 26.56
C LEU A 127 5.85 2.55 25.52
N PHE A 128 4.66 3.07 25.79
CA PHE A 128 3.94 4.07 25.01
C PHE A 128 4.02 5.44 25.69
#